data_AF-A0A1G9HVG9-F1
#
_entry.id   AF-A0A1G9HVG9-F1
#
_cell.length_a   1.000
_cell.length_b   1.000
_cell.length_c   1.000
_cell.angle_alpha   90.00
_cell.angle_beta   90.00
_cell.angle_gamma   90.00
#
_symmetry.space_group_name_H-M   'P 1'
#
loop_
_entity.id
_entity.type
_entity.pdbx_description
1 polymer ?
#
loop_
_entity_poly.entity_id
_entity_poly.type
_entity_poly.pdbx_seq_one_letter_code
_entity_poly.pdbx_strand_id
1 'polypeptide(L)'
;MSTSPRAQKPPVPTLVTIVAVLVAVALIAGAFLLGRSLATAPEPAPTETPTTALAPPAQLAGFQLAETAAPSLAPGVGKEVVHANYTDGTARILLVLSRPEADVEEFLTNAGITNLTERSAANGRTMCGTSTDTGYAACARLVDDTGRLIVGATDVSVETLETLLDELPE
;
A
#
# COMPACT_ATOMS: atom_id res chain seq x y z
N MET A 1 11.94 19.77 -78.71
CA MET A 1 11.36 18.42 -78.51
C MET A 1 12.46 17.55 -77.92
N SER A 2 12.34 17.11 -76.67
CA SER A 2 13.14 16.01 -76.10
C SER A 2 12.39 15.40 -74.93
N THR A 3 12.07 14.11 -75.04
CA THR A 3 11.25 13.31 -74.13
C THR A 3 12.10 12.73 -72.99
N SER A 4 11.63 12.85 -71.75
CA SER A 4 12.21 12.20 -70.57
C SER A 4 11.67 10.76 -70.44
N PRO A 5 12.50 9.72 -70.26
CA PRO A 5 11.98 8.40 -69.97
C PRO A 5 11.59 8.34 -68.48
N ARG A 6 10.32 8.03 -68.20
CA ARG A 6 9.89 7.64 -66.84
C ARG A 6 10.58 6.32 -66.50
N ALA A 7 11.42 6.32 -65.47
CA ALA A 7 11.91 5.10 -64.84
C ALA A 7 10.72 4.36 -64.19
N GLN A 8 10.21 3.34 -64.87
CA GLN A 8 9.24 2.42 -64.29
C GLN A 8 9.97 1.57 -63.25
N LYS A 9 9.56 1.69 -61.98
CA LYS A 9 10.08 0.86 -60.89
C LYS A 9 9.73 -0.60 -61.21
N PRO A 10 10.69 -1.55 -61.25
CA PRO A 10 10.40 -2.93 -61.60
C PRO A 10 9.37 -3.51 -60.63
N PRO A 11 8.37 -4.27 -61.11
CA PRO A 11 7.47 -4.99 -60.23
C PRO A 11 8.30 -5.98 -59.40
N VAL A 12 8.30 -5.81 -58.08
CA VAL A 12 9.01 -6.71 -57.19
C VAL A 12 8.39 -8.11 -57.35
N PRO A 13 9.16 -9.15 -57.66
CA PRO A 13 8.63 -10.49 -57.85
C PRO A 13 7.95 -10.95 -56.56
N THR A 14 6.68 -11.34 -56.66
CA THR A 14 5.78 -11.68 -55.55
C THR A 14 6.36 -12.75 -54.61
N LEU A 15 7.23 -13.62 -55.13
CA LEU A 15 7.92 -14.65 -54.35
C LEU A 15 8.93 -14.06 -53.36
N VAL A 16 9.63 -12.97 -53.70
CA VAL A 16 10.57 -12.29 -52.79
C VAL A 16 9.83 -11.64 -51.63
N THR A 17 8.63 -11.12 -51.87
CA THR A 17 7.78 -10.55 -50.81
C THR A 17 7.29 -11.64 -49.86
N ILE A 18 6.87 -12.81 -50.37
CA ILE A 18 6.40 -13.92 -49.54
C ILE A 18 7.52 -14.47 -48.66
N VAL A 19 8.72 -14.67 -49.23
CA VAL A 19 9.89 -15.15 -48.47
C VAL A 19 10.31 -14.13 -47.40
N ALA A 20 10.32 -12.83 -47.71
CA ALA A 20 10.65 -11.79 -46.75
C ALA A 20 9.64 -11.73 -45.58
N VAL A 21 8.35 -11.89 -45.85
CA VAL A 21 7.30 -11.94 -44.82
C VAL A 21 7.46 -13.16 -43.92
N LEU A 22 7.73 -14.35 -44.49
CA LEU A 22 7.95 -15.57 -43.70
C LEU A 22 9.18 -15.46 -42.79
N VAL A 23 10.27 -14.86 -43.28
CA VAL A 23 11.47 -14.61 -42.47
C VAL A 23 11.16 -13.62 -41.34
N ALA A 24 10.42 -12.54 -41.61
CA ALA A 24 10.03 -11.58 -40.58
C ALA A 24 9.13 -12.22 -39.50
N VAL A 25 8.14 -13.03 -39.89
CA VAL A 25 7.27 -13.76 -38.95
C VAL A 25 8.07 -14.77 -38.13
N ALA A 26 9.02 -15.49 -38.74
CA ALA A 26 9.88 -16.42 -38.02
C ALA A 26 10.80 -15.72 -36.99
N LEU A 27 11.33 -14.54 -37.33
CA LEU A 27 12.14 -13.74 -36.39
C LEU A 27 11.30 -13.20 -35.22
N ILE A 28 10.06 -12.75 -35.48
CA ILE A 28 9.13 -12.31 -34.43
C ILE A 28 8.73 -13.48 -33.52
N ALA A 29 8.42 -14.64 -34.09
CA ALA A 29 8.08 -15.85 -33.33
C ALA A 29 9.28 -16.35 -32.51
N GLY A 30 10.49 -16.31 -33.06
CA GLY A 30 11.72 -16.66 -32.35
C GLY A 30 12.01 -15.73 -31.17
N ALA A 31 11.85 -14.42 -31.34
CA ALA A 31 12.00 -13.45 -30.26
C ALA A 31 10.93 -13.60 -29.16
N PHE A 32 9.71 -13.98 -29.54
CA PHE A 32 8.61 -14.21 -28.58
C PHE A 32 8.78 -15.50 -27.77
N LEU A 33 9.40 -16.54 -28.36
CA LEU A 33 9.73 -17.78 -27.66
C LEU A 33 10.98 -17.64 -26.80
N LEU A 34 12.03 -16.96 -27.29
CA LEU A 34 13.24 -16.67 -26.51
C LEU A 34 12.99 -15.67 -25.37
N GLY A 35 12.08 -14.71 -25.58
CA GLY A 35 11.62 -13.79 -24.53
C GLY A 35 10.82 -14.49 -23.43
N ARG A 36 10.17 -15.62 -23.74
CA ARG A 36 9.50 -16.46 -22.74
C ARG A 36 10.44 -17.37 -21.96
N SER A 37 11.59 -17.74 -22.51
CA SER A 37 12.58 -18.58 -21.80
C SER A 37 13.58 -17.78 -20.94
N LEU A 38 13.65 -16.46 -21.11
CA LEU A 38 14.56 -15.58 -20.34
C LEU A 38 13.82 -14.65 -19.37
N ALA A 39 12.48 -14.66 -19.37
CA ALA A 39 11.65 -13.98 -18.38
C ALA A 39 11.36 -14.91 -17.18
N THR A 40 12.40 -15.53 -16.63
CA THR A 40 12.41 -15.87 -15.21
C THR A 40 13.30 -14.84 -14.54
N ALA A 41 12.78 -13.62 -14.43
CA ALA A 41 13.13 -12.83 -13.26
C ALA A 41 12.62 -13.66 -12.06
N PRO A 42 13.39 -13.83 -10.98
CA PRO A 42 12.76 -14.27 -9.75
C PRO A 42 11.60 -13.31 -9.50
N GLU A 43 10.39 -13.85 -9.50
CA GLU A 43 9.24 -13.20 -8.91
C GLU A 43 9.74 -12.64 -7.57
N PRO A 44 9.54 -11.35 -7.26
CA PRO A 44 9.80 -10.86 -5.91
C PRO A 44 9.12 -11.88 -5.01
N ALA A 45 9.89 -12.59 -4.19
CA ALA A 45 9.32 -13.55 -3.26
C ALA A 45 8.14 -12.84 -2.60
N PRO A 46 6.94 -13.44 -2.54
CA PRO A 46 5.85 -12.82 -1.82
C PRO A 46 6.42 -12.49 -0.46
N THR A 47 6.53 -11.19 -0.16
CA THR A 47 6.84 -10.70 1.18
C THR A 47 5.94 -11.51 2.07
N GLU A 48 6.53 -12.38 2.90
CA GLU A 48 5.76 -13.30 3.73
C GLU A 48 4.79 -12.44 4.53
N THR A 49 3.53 -12.41 4.08
CA THR A 49 2.50 -11.69 4.81
C THR A 49 2.46 -12.42 6.14
N PRO A 50 2.70 -11.74 7.28
CA PRO A 50 2.65 -12.40 8.56
C PRO A 50 1.35 -13.20 8.63
N THR A 51 1.44 -14.52 8.85
CA THR A 51 0.27 -15.42 8.79
C THR A 51 -0.75 -15.09 9.89
N THR A 52 -0.33 -14.30 10.88
CA THR A 52 -1.19 -13.75 11.93
C THR A 52 -2.10 -12.66 11.33
N ALA A 53 -3.40 -12.95 11.31
CA ALA A 53 -4.44 -12.01 10.91
C ALA A 53 -4.37 -10.72 11.75
N LEU A 54 -4.62 -9.57 11.12
CA LEU A 54 -4.70 -8.29 11.81
C LEU A 54 -5.91 -8.33 12.76
N ALA A 55 -5.65 -8.39 14.07
CA ALA A 55 -6.70 -8.49 15.08
C ALA A 55 -6.48 -7.45 16.18
N PRO A 56 -7.49 -6.64 16.51
CA PRO A 56 -7.42 -5.70 17.61
C PRO A 56 -7.50 -6.45 18.95
N PRO A 57 -6.77 -6.03 19.99
CA PRO A 57 -6.84 -6.68 21.29
C PRO A 57 -8.22 -6.47 21.94
N ALA A 58 -8.66 -7.42 22.77
CA ALA A 58 -9.96 -7.31 23.45
C ALA A 58 -10.01 -6.15 24.47
N GLN A 59 -8.85 -5.72 24.97
CA GLN A 59 -8.69 -4.62 25.91
C GLN A 59 -7.38 -3.91 25.60
N LEU A 60 -7.34 -2.61 25.90
CA LEU A 60 -6.20 -1.75 25.64
C LEU A 60 -6.01 -0.87 26.87
N ALA A 61 -5.16 -1.32 27.79
CA ALA A 61 -5.15 -0.91 29.19
C ALA A 61 -6.55 -0.86 29.82
N GLY A 62 -7.02 0.34 30.21
CA GLY A 62 -8.33 0.55 30.83
C GLY A 62 -9.49 0.65 29.83
N PHE A 63 -9.20 0.63 28.52
CA PHE A 63 -10.21 0.74 27.49
C PHE A 63 -10.71 -0.65 27.06
N GLN A 64 -12.02 -0.83 27.14
CA GLN A 64 -12.70 -2.05 26.72
C GLN A 64 -13.13 -1.95 25.27
N LEU A 65 -12.94 -3.03 24.50
CA LEU A 65 -13.42 -3.10 23.13
C LEU A 65 -14.95 -3.01 23.12
N ALA A 66 -15.46 -1.97 22.47
CA ALA A 66 -16.89 -1.74 22.33
C ALA A 66 -17.43 -2.31 21.02
N GLU A 67 -16.68 -2.13 19.93
CA GLU A 67 -17.09 -2.55 18.59
C GLU A 67 -15.86 -2.75 17.71
N THR A 68 -15.90 -3.74 16.82
CA THR A 68 -14.90 -3.96 15.79
C THR A 68 -15.58 -4.01 14.44
N ALA A 69 -15.08 -3.24 13.47
CA ALA A 69 -15.51 -3.38 12.09
C ALA A 69 -14.88 -4.63 11.47
N ALA A 70 -15.58 -5.27 10.53
CA ALA A 70 -14.99 -6.36 9.76
C ALA A 70 -13.72 -5.86 9.03
N PRO A 71 -12.65 -6.67 8.97
CA PRO A 71 -11.47 -6.35 8.16
C PRO A 71 -11.88 -6.03 6.73
N SER A 72 -11.25 -5.01 6.16
CA SER A 72 -11.54 -4.55 4.80
C SER A 72 -10.26 -4.40 4.01
N LEU A 73 -10.36 -4.52 2.68
CA LEU A 73 -9.26 -4.16 1.79
C LEU A 73 -9.44 -2.70 1.35
N ALA A 74 -8.43 -1.87 1.62
CA ALA A 74 -8.43 -0.50 1.15
C ALA A 74 -8.48 -0.47 -0.40
N PRO A 75 -9.39 0.32 -1.00
CA PRO A 75 -9.55 0.37 -2.45
C PRO A 75 -8.24 0.71 -3.17
N GLY A 76 -7.88 -0.07 -4.19
CA GLY A 76 -6.77 0.24 -5.10
C GLY A 76 -5.35 -0.07 -4.61
N VAL A 77 -5.18 -0.42 -3.33
CA VAL A 77 -3.84 -0.64 -2.73
C VAL A 77 -3.66 -2.00 -2.06
N GLY A 78 -4.72 -2.81 -1.91
CA GLY A 78 -4.62 -4.16 -1.36
C GLY A 78 -4.21 -4.22 0.11
N LYS A 79 -4.32 -3.12 0.85
CA LYS A 79 -4.02 -3.05 2.29
C LYS A 79 -5.17 -3.63 3.09
N GLU A 80 -4.89 -4.52 4.03
CA GLU A 80 -5.83 -4.94 5.06
C GLU A 80 -5.95 -3.83 6.11
N VAL A 81 -7.18 -3.39 6.39
CA VAL A 81 -7.48 -2.37 7.38
C VAL A 81 -8.53 -2.87 8.36
N VAL A 82 -8.23 -2.73 9.65
CA VAL A 82 -9.13 -3.09 10.76
C VAL A 82 -9.36 -1.88 11.65
N HIS A 83 -10.63 -1.66 12.01
CA HIS A 83 -11.05 -0.57 12.89
C HIS A 83 -11.67 -1.16 14.15
N ALA A 84 -11.28 -0.62 15.32
CA ALA A 84 -11.80 -1.04 16.61
C ALA A 84 -12.06 0.17 17.51
N ASN A 85 -13.29 0.29 17.99
CA ASN A 85 -13.71 1.33 18.92
C ASN A 85 -13.56 0.82 20.35
N TYR A 86 -12.93 1.62 21.21
CA TYR A 86 -12.82 1.31 22.62
C TYR A 86 -13.38 2.43 23.50
N THR A 87 -13.74 2.07 24.73
CA THR A 87 -14.26 2.98 25.75
C THR A 87 -13.86 2.53 27.15
N ASP A 88 -13.58 3.47 28.05
CA ASP A 88 -13.45 3.23 29.49
C ASP A 88 -14.75 3.64 30.25
N GLY A 89 -15.79 4.02 29.52
CA GLY A 89 -17.05 4.57 30.03
C GLY A 89 -17.13 6.09 30.01
N THR A 90 -16.00 6.78 29.90
CA THR A 90 -15.88 8.25 29.84
C THR A 90 -15.28 8.70 28.52
N ALA A 91 -14.09 8.19 28.20
CA ALA A 91 -13.35 8.48 26.98
C ALA A 91 -13.60 7.41 25.92
N ARG A 92 -13.47 7.81 24.65
CA ARG A 92 -13.61 6.93 23.49
C ARG A 92 -12.42 7.10 22.57
N ILE A 93 -11.91 6.00 22.06
CA ILE A 93 -10.81 5.96 21.09
C ILE A 93 -11.14 5.01 19.95
N LEU A 94 -10.53 5.27 18.79
CA LEU A 94 -10.54 4.41 17.62
C LEU A 94 -9.12 3.92 17.36
N LEU A 95 -8.94 2.60 17.35
CA LEU A 95 -7.75 1.94 16.84
C LEU A 95 -7.94 1.62 15.36
N VAL A 96 -6.95 1.98 14.55
CA VAL A 96 -6.83 1.59 13.15
C VAL A 96 -5.55 0.80 12.98
N LEU A 97 -5.68 -0.43 12.49
CA LEU A 97 -4.57 -1.27 12.06
C LEU A 97 -4.59 -1.33 10.54
N SER A 98 -3.47 -1.04 9.89
CA SER A 98 -3.33 -1.11 8.42
C SER A 98 -2.07 -1.88 8.05
N ARG A 99 -2.14 -2.81 7.11
CA ARG A 99 -0.99 -3.56 6.60
C ARG A 99 -1.12 -3.84 5.10
N PRO A 100 -0.05 -3.69 4.29
CA PRO A 100 1.26 -3.15 4.66
C PRO A 100 1.28 -1.61 4.68
N GLU A 101 2.10 -1.04 5.56
CA GLU A 101 2.45 0.38 5.64
C GLU A 101 3.97 0.56 5.67
N ALA A 102 4.48 1.51 4.87
CA ALA A 102 5.91 1.74 4.69
C ALA A 102 6.42 3.06 5.30
N ASP A 103 5.55 4.05 5.42
CA ASP A 103 5.89 5.34 6.03
C ASP A 103 4.76 5.83 6.95
N VAL A 104 5.12 6.18 8.19
CA VAL A 104 4.16 6.59 9.23
C VAL A 104 3.53 7.95 8.95
N GLU A 105 4.27 8.87 8.31
CA GLU A 105 3.78 10.22 8.00
C GLU A 105 2.78 10.16 6.85
N GLU A 106 3.08 9.37 5.81
CA GLU A 106 2.15 9.07 4.73
C GLU A 106 0.90 8.35 5.24
N PHE A 107 1.06 7.34 6.10
CA PHE A 107 -0.06 6.63 6.73
C PHE A 107 -0.98 7.59 7.50
N LEU A 108 -0.41 8.48 8.33
CA LEU A 108 -1.16 9.47 9.09
C LEU A 108 -1.85 10.50 8.19
N THR A 109 -1.16 10.99 7.16
CA THR A 109 -1.73 11.95 6.21
C THR A 109 -2.90 11.34 5.44
N ASN A 110 -2.77 10.10 4.98
CA ASN A 110 -3.83 9.36 4.30
C ASN A 110 -5.03 9.08 5.22
N ALA A 111 -4.79 8.94 6.53
CA ALA A 111 -5.82 8.80 7.55
C ALA A 111 -6.46 10.13 8.00
N GLY A 112 -6.12 11.26 7.35
CA GLY A 112 -6.67 12.57 7.69
C GLY A 112 -6.12 13.16 8.99
N ILE A 113 -4.88 12.83 9.36
CA ILE A 113 -4.20 13.43 10.51
C ILE A 113 -3.28 14.56 10.03
N THR A 114 -3.36 15.71 10.71
CA THR A 114 -2.63 16.94 10.37
C THR A 114 -1.80 17.44 11.57
N ASN A 115 -1.01 18.50 11.38
CA ASN A 115 -0.14 19.08 12.42
C ASN A 115 0.80 18.04 13.06
N LEU A 116 1.43 17.23 12.20
CA LEU A 116 2.24 16.11 12.64
C LEU A 116 3.49 16.57 13.39
N THR A 117 3.76 15.90 14.49
CA THR A 117 4.91 16.12 15.36
C THR A 117 5.52 14.78 15.73
N GLU A 118 6.84 14.70 15.63
CA GLU A 118 7.60 13.54 16.10
C GLU A 118 7.74 13.61 17.62
N ARG A 119 7.51 12.48 18.30
CA ARG A 119 7.47 12.44 19.76
C ARG A 119 8.49 11.51 20.39
N SER A 120 8.64 10.30 19.84
CA SER A 120 9.54 9.28 20.38
C SER A 120 10.08 8.37 19.27
N ALA A 121 11.32 7.90 19.45
CA ALA A 121 11.99 6.92 18.59
C ALA A 121 12.34 5.62 19.32
N ALA A 122 12.00 5.50 20.62
CA ALA A 122 12.47 4.39 21.46
C ALA A 122 11.95 3.01 21.03
N ASN A 123 10.70 2.96 20.56
CA ASN A 123 9.99 1.75 20.09
C ASN A 123 9.60 1.88 18.61
N GLY A 124 10.44 2.55 17.83
CA GLY A 124 10.11 3.03 16.49
C GLY A 124 9.66 4.49 16.49
N ARG A 125 9.51 5.06 15.28
CA ARG A 125 9.12 6.46 15.09
C ARG A 125 7.63 6.63 15.35
N THR A 126 7.29 7.25 16.49
CA THR A 126 5.93 7.65 16.84
C THR A 126 5.68 9.09 16.40
N MET A 127 4.63 9.28 15.62
CA MET A 127 4.18 10.56 15.12
C MET A 127 2.77 10.85 15.63
N CYS A 128 2.54 12.07 16.11
CA CYS A 128 1.24 12.49 16.63
C CYS A 128 0.78 13.78 15.97
N GLY A 129 -0.53 13.96 15.87
CA GLY A 129 -1.15 15.15 15.30
C GLY A 129 -2.63 15.25 15.69
N THR A 130 -3.42 15.88 14.83
CA THR A 130 -4.84 16.13 15.06
C THR A 130 -5.66 15.53 13.92
N SER A 131 -6.70 14.76 14.26
CA SER A 131 -7.66 14.24 13.29
C SER A 131 -8.51 15.38 12.71
N THR A 132 -8.64 15.43 11.38
CA THR A 132 -9.53 16.38 10.72
C THR A 132 -11.01 16.08 10.97
N ASP A 133 -11.34 14.84 11.29
CA ASP A 133 -12.73 14.39 11.45
C ASP A 133 -13.25 14.67 12.85
N THR A 134 -12.42 14.46 13.88
CA THR A 134 -12.83 14.63 15.29
C THR A 134 -12.28 15.91 15.93
N GLY A 135 -11.20 16.48 15.40
CA GLY A 135 -10.47 17.59 16.02
C GLY A 135 -9.65 17.18 17.25
N TYR A 136 -9.63 15.89 17.62
CA TYR A 136 -8.87 15.38 18.75
C TYR A 136 -7.49 14.84 18.35
N ALA A 137 -6.67 14.57 19.35
CA ALA A 137 -5.35 14.00 19.18
C ALA A 137 -5.39 12.62 18.50
N ALA A 138 -4.36 12.34 17.71
CA ALA A 138 -4.12 11.06 17.09
C ALA A 138 -2.63 10.76 17.09
N CYS A 139 -2.25 9.50 17.31
CA CYS A 139 -0.86 9.06 17.28
C CYS A 139 -0.74 7.76 16.50
N ALA A 140 0.35 7.59 15.76
CA ALA A 140 0.66 6.35 15.09
C ALA A 140 2.14 5.98 15.11
N ARG A 141 2.39 4.68 14.91
CA ARG A 141 3.71 4.10 14.64
C ARG A 141 3.60 2.93 13.67
N LEU A 142 4.73 2.53 13.08
CA LEU A 142 4.85 1.29 12.31
C LEU A 142 5.54 0.21 13.13
N VAL A 143 5.00 -1.01 13.11
CA VAL A 143 5.63 -2.22 13.65
C VAL A 143 5.38 -3.35 12.65
N ASP A 144 6.43 -4.00 12.15
CA ASP A 144 6.33 -5.09 11.16
C ASP A 144 5.39 -4.78 10.00
N ASP A 145 5.68 -3.69 9.28
CA ASP A 145 4.87 -3.13 8.18
C ASP A 145 3.39 -2.88 8.54
N THR A 146 3.07 -2.79 9.82
CA THR A 146 1.71 -2.55 10.30
C THR A 146 1.62 -1.15 10.87
N GLY A 147 0.83 -0.30 10.22
CA GLY A 147 0.43 0.99 10.76
C GLY A 147 -0.54 0.79 11.91
N ARG A 148 -0.16 1.30 13.09
CA ARG A 148 -0.97 1.29 14.30
C ARG A 148 -1.31 2.73 14.62
N LEU A 149 -2.56 3.12 14.44
CA LEU A 149 -3.04 4.48 14.68
C LEU A 149 -4.11 4.45 15.76
N ILE A 150 -3.98 5.29 16.78
CA ILE A 150 -5.03 5.53 17.77
C ILE A 150 -5.50 6.98 17.63
N VAL A 151 -6.81 7.16 17.48
CA VAL A 151 -7.47 8.46 17.35
C VAL A 151 -8.41 8.68 18.54
N GLY A 152 -8.35 9.86 19.16
CA GLY A 152 -9.36 10.28 20.12
C GLY A 152 -10.70 10.52 19.45
N ALA A 153 -11.77 9.88 19.95
CA ALA A 153 -13.16 10.25 19.65
C ALA A 153 -13.75 11.18 20.74
N THR A 154 -13.01 11.36 21.83
CA THR A 154 -13.20 12.36 22.88
C THR A 154 -11.85 13.02 23.17
N ASP A 155 -11.84 14.02 24.06
CA ASP A 155 -10.60 14.65 24.51
C ASP A 155 -9.75 13.66 25.33
N VAL A 156 -8.69 13.15 24.70
CA VAL A 156 -7.69 12.23 25.27
C VAL A 156 -6.33 12.83 24.96
N SER A 157 -5.45 12.90 25.97
CA SER A 157 -4.15 13.55 25.80
C SER A 157 -3.22 12.74 24.90
N VAL A 158 -2.29 13.44 24.24
CA VAL A 158 -1.27 12.82 23.38
C VAL A 158 -0.46 11.80 24.18
N GLU A 159 -0.08 12.10 25.42
CA GLU A 159 0.70 11.20 26.28
C GLU A 159 -0.04 9.91 26.59
N THR A 160 -1.37 9.98 26.78
CA THR A 160 -2.20 8.79 26.93
C THR A 160 -2.21 7.97 25.65
N LEU A 161 -2.41 8.59 24.48
CA LEU A 161 -2.39 7.87 23.20
C LEU A 161 -1.05 7.19 22.90
N GLU A 162 0.06 7.83 23.25
CA GLU A 162 1.41 7.25 23.13
C GLU A 162 1.57 6.03 24.04
N THR A 163 1.11 6.13 25.29
CA THR A 163 1.14 5.00 26.23
C THR A 163 0.33 3.82 25.70
N LEU A 164 -0.86 4.08 25.17
CA LEU A 164 -1.72 3.06 24.58
C LEU A 164 -1.08 2.39 23.35
N LEU A 165 -0.35 3.14 22.53
CA LEU A 165 0.43 2.56 21.41
C LEU A 165 1.54 1.63 21.90
N ASP A 166 2.19 1.94 23.01
CA ASP A 166 3.23 1.10 23.62
C ASP A 166 2.68 -0.20 24.21
N GLU A 167 1.41 -0.21 24.62
CA GLU A 167 0.75 -1.38 25.21
C GLU A 167 0.08 -2.31 24.19
N LEU A 168 0.05 -1.92 22.90
CA LEU A 168 -0.47 -2.79 21.85
C LEU A 168 0.39 -4.06 21.72
N PRO A 169 -0.21 -5.26 21.71
CA PRO A 169 0.54 -6.50 21.53
C PRO A 169 1.22 -6.51 20.16
N GLU A 170 2.44 -7.04 20.08
CA GLU A 170 3.18 -7.20 18.82
C GLU A 170 2.43 -8.09 17.83
#